data_AF-A0A7Y6EZJ1-F1
#
_entry.id   AF-A0A7Y6EZJ1-F1
#
_cell.length_a   1.000
_cell.length_b   1.000
_cell.length_c   1.000
_cell.angle_alpha   90.00
_cell.angle_beta   90.00
_cell.angle_gamma   90.00
#
_symmetry.space_group_name_H-M   'P 1'
#
loop_
_entity.id
_entity.type
_entity.pdbx_description
1 polymer ?
#
loop_
_entity_poly.entity_id
_entity_poly.type
_entity_poly.pdbx_seq_one_letter_code
_entity_poly.pdbx_strand_id
1 'polypeptide(L)'
;MIREQINKMLDVLPESELNVAYSRIELVYLKYMFEKNLEDKGVQVTELCEESEGIAEQWDNVFASNMDDEAKEAIYYSEYKWHMFSYKKQECLTGDTARDAFDAELKNDLYVMYQHTPFIQGYENANAVVAADFDSEQDIYIFDREFTWTYVHTHEDMCGPYFYKVSKP
;
A
#
# COMPACT_ATOMS: atom_id res chain seq x y z
N MET A 1 31.38 -14.77 6.70
CA MET A 1 31.41 -14.10 8.02
C MET A 1 30.02 -13.99 8.68
N ILE A 2 29.07 -13.16 8.24
CA ILE A 2 27.76 -13.07 8.94
C ILE A 2 26.82 -14.26 8.66
N ARG A 3 26.71 -14.70 7.39
CA ARG A 3 25.89 -15.87 7.02
C ARG A 3 26.28 -17.14 7.79
N GLU A 4 27.58 -17.37 7.94
CA GLU A 4 28.08 -18.53 8.69
C GLU A 4 27.78 -18.43 10.19
N GLN A 5 27.79 -17.23 10.77
CA GLN A 5 27.39 -17.01 12.16
C GLN A 5 25.89 -17.27 12.34
N ILE A 6 25.04 -16.79 11.42
CA ILE A 6 23.60 -17.06 11.41
C ILE A 6 23.34 -18.57 11.36
N ASN A 7 23.95 -19.29 10.41
CA ASN A 7 23.75 -20.74 10.29
C ASN A 7 24.12 -21.48 11.58
N LYS A 8 25.26 -21.14 12.21
CA LYS A 8 25.65 -21.74 13.50
C LYS A 8 24.65 -21.47 14.62
N MET A 9 24.01 -20.30 14.63
CA MET A 9 22.95 -20.00 15.60
C MET A 9 21.69 -20.81 15.31
N LEU A 10 21.30 -20.95 14.04
CA LEU A 10 20.14 -21.74 13.64
C LEU A 10 20.32 -23.23 13.94
N ASP A 11 21.52 -23.79 13.75
CA ASP A 11 21.82 -25.22 13.96
C ASP A 11 21.55 -25.72 15.39
N VAL A 12 21.51 -24.83 16.38
CA VAL A 12 21.30 -25.18 17.80
C VAL A 12 19.88 -24.90 18.30
N LEU A 13 19.03 -24.26 17.49
CA LEU A 13 17.66 -23.91 17.88
C LEU A 13 16.71 -25.10 17.71
N PRO A 14 15.74 -25.31 18.63
CA PRO A 14 14.65 -26.22 18.40
C PRO A 14 13.70 -25.68 17.33
N GLU A 15 12.88 -26.54 16.72
CA GLU A 15 11.98 -26.20 15.61
C GLU A 15 11.03 -25.02 15.92
N SER A 16 10.53 -24.92 17.15
CA SER A 16 9.68 -23.80 17.57
C SER A 16 10.38 -22.44 17.46
N GLU A 17 11.66 -22.39 17.85
CA GLU A 17 12.47 -21.18 17.76
C GLU A 17 12.95 -20.92 16.33
N LEU A 18 13.16 -21.97 15.53
CA LEU A 18 13.43 -21.85 14.10
C LEU A 18 12.25 -21.22 13.36
N ASN A 19 11.00 -21.55 13.72
CA ASN A 19 9.82 -20.91 13.14
C ASN A 19 9.79 -19.40 13.45
N VAL A 20 10.12 -19.01 14.69
CA VAL A 20 10.22 -17.59 15.06
C VAL A 20 11.34 -16.89 14.27
N ALA A 21 12.51 -17.54 14.15
CA ALA A 21 13.62 -16.99 13.38
C ALA A 21 13.27 -16.87 11.89
N TYR A 22 12.62 -17.87 11.31
CA TYR A 22 12.15 -17.88 9.93
C TYR A 22 11.24 -16.68 9.66
N SER A 23 10.22 -16.45 10.49
CA SER A 23 9.31 -15.31 10.29
C SER A 23 10.04 -13.96 10.29
N ARG A 24 11.11 -13.80 11.09
CA ARG A 24 11.92 -12.56 11.08
C ARG A 24 12.76 -12.43 9.81
N ILE A 25 13.34 -13.53 9.34
CA ILE A 25 14.13 -13.55 8.10
C ILE A 25 13.22 -13.32 6.89
N GLU A 26 12.05 -13.94 6.88
CA GLU A 26 11.03 -13.78 5.84
C GLU A 26 10.60 -12.32 5.70
N LEU A 27 10.33 -11.62 6.80
CA LEU A 27 10.03 -10.18 6.78
C LEU A 27 11.15 -9.35 6.14
N VAL A 28 12.41 -9.63 6.48
CA VAL A 28 13.57 -8.94 5.88
C VAL A 28 13.68 -9.26 4.39
N TYR A 29 13.46 -10.52 4.02
CA TYR A 29 13.52 -10.97 2.63
C TYR A 29 12.42 -10.32 1.78
N LEU A 30 11.16 -10.35 2.24
CA LEU A 30 10.02 -9.77 1.53
C LEU A 30 10.22 -8.27 1.32
N LYS A 31 10.60 -7.54 2.37
CA LYS A 31 10.91 -6.11 2.26
C LYS A 31 12.01 -5.82 1.24
N TYR A 32 13.12 -6.56 1.30
CA TYR A 32 14.21 -6.41 0.35
C TYR A 32 13.77 -6.70 -1.10
N MET A 33 12.98 -7.75 -1.29
CA MET A 33 12.50 -8.13 -2.63
C MET A 33 11.51 -7.11 -3.19
N PHE A 34 10.65 -6.53 -2.36
CA PHE A 34 9.74 -5.44 -2.73
C PHE A 34 10.52 -4.20 -3.18
N GLU A 35 11.42 -3.70 -2.34
CA GLU A 35 12.26 -2.53 -2.65
C GLU A 35 13.09 -2.77 -3.92
N LYS A 36 13.68 -3.96 -4.05
CA LYS A 36 14.44 -4.34 -5.23
C LYS A 36 13.60 -4.41 -6.49
N ASN A 37 12.38 -4.92 -6.43
CA ASN A 37 11.49 -4.99 -7.59
C ASN A 37 11.16 -3.58 -8.11
N LEU A 38 10.96 -2.61 -7.21
CA LEU A 38 10.78 -1.20 -7.58
C LEU A 38 12.07 -0.61 -8.18
N GLU A 39 13.23 -0.87 -7.58
CA GLU A 39 14.53 -0.40 -8.07
C GLU A 39 14.86 -0.97 -9.46
N ASP A 40 14.62 -2.28 -9.68
CA ASP A 40 14.85 -2.96 -10.96
C ASP A 40 13.93 -2.39 -12.07
N LYS A 41 12.79 -1.78 -11.70
CA LYS A 41 11.89 -1.03 -12.59
C LYS A 41 12.28 0.44 -12.78
N GLY A 42 13.34 0.89 -12.10
CA GLY A 42 13.84 2.27 -12.16
C GLY A 42 13.05 3.26 -11.31
N VAL A 43 12.20 2.77 -10.40
CA VAL A 43 11.40 3.62 -9.52
C VAL A 43 12.30 4.23 -8.46
N GLN A 44 12.21 5.55 -8.28
CA GLN A 44 12.90 6.25 -7.20
C GLN A 44 11.89 6.53 -6.09
N VAL A 45 12.16 5.99 -4.90
CA VAL A 45 11.30 6.15 -3.73
C VAL A 45 11.92 7.19 -2.79
N THR A 46 11.14 8.19 -2.42
CA THR A 46 11.51 9.22 -1.46
C THR A 46 10.46 9.33 -0.36
N GLU A 47 10.88 9.56 0.88
CA GLU A 47 9.96 9.84 1.99
C GLU A 47 9.71 11.33 2.11
N LEU A 48 8.44 11.76 2.15
CA LEU A 48 8.03 13.16 2.11
C LEU A 48 7.70 13.67 3.52
N CYS A 49 8.69 13.80 4.39
CA CYS A 49 8.47 14.07 5.82
C CYS A 49 7.63 15.32 6.13
N GLU A 50 7.82 16.43 5.42
CA GLU A 50 7.16 17.72 5.74
C GLU A 50 5.76 17.85 5.12
N GLU A 51 5.53 17.22 3.97
CA GLU A 51 4.29 17.38 3.17
C GLU A 51 3.25 16.29 3.48
N SER A 52 3.64 15.23 4.20
CA SER A 52 2.84 14.02 4.40
C SER A 52 1.44 14.30 4.98
N GLU A 53 1.35 15.15 6.00
CA GLU A 53 0.06 15.47 6.65
C GLU A 53 -0.91 16.13 5.66
N GLY A 54 -0.44 17.14 4.91
CA GLY A 54 -1.28 17.84 3.93
C GLY A 54 -1.68 16.96 2.75
N ILE A 55 -0.80 16.07 2.29
CA ILE A 55 -1.13 15.12 1.21
C ILE A 55 -2.16 14.09 1.71
N ALA A 56 -2.03 13.58 2.94
CA ALA A 56 -2.99 12.64 3.52
C ALA A 56 -4.38 13.29 3.73
N GLU A 57 -4.42 14.53 4.23
CA GLU A 57 -5.65 15.31 4.37
C GLU A 57 -6.30 15.55 2.99
N GLN A 58 -5.50 15.89 1.97
CA GLN A 58 -6.00 16.08 0.62
C GLN A 58 -6.57 14.77 0.03
N TRP A 59 -5.96 13.63 0.33
CA TRP A 59 -6.51 12.32 -0.06
C TRP A 59 -7.90 12.11 0.54
N ASP A 60 -8.07 12.39 1.83
CA ASP A 60 -9.38 12.31 2.50
C ASP A 60 -10.40 13.27 1.88
N ASN A 61 -9.98 14.51 1.61
CA ASN A 61 -10.83 15.56 1.05
C ASN A 61 -11.29 15.29 -0.39
N VAL A 62 -10.56 14.45 -1.14
CA VAL A 62 -10.92 14.12 -2.52
C VAL A 62 -11.71 12.81 -2.56
N PHE A 63 -11.15 11.73 -2.00
CA PHE A 63 -11.67 10.39 -2.20
C PHE A 63 -12.78 10.00 -1.22
N ALA A 64 -12.81 10.62 -0.03
CA ALA A 64 -13.81 10.39 1.03
C ALA A 64 -14.75 11.60 1.24
N SER A 65 -14.84 12.49 0.25
CA SER A 65 -15.59 13.76 0.31
C SER A 65 -17.11 13.61 0.42
N ASN A 66 -17.64 12.44 0.04
CA ASN A 66 -19.08 12.14 0.06
C ASN A 66 -19.58 11.64 1.42
N MET A 67 -18.70 11.52 2.43
CA MET A 67 -19.03 11.04 3.77
C MET A 67 -18.81 12.13 4.81
N ASP A 68 -19.80 12.35 5.65
CA ASP A 68 -19.66 13.15 6.86
C ASP A 68 -19.01 12.34 8.00
N ASP A 69 -18.70 13.01 9.11
CA ASP A 69 -18.02 12.41 10.25
C ASP A 69 -18.84 11.27 10.87
N GLU A 70 -20.17 11.39 10.92
CA GLU A 70 -21.06 10.34 11.44
C GLU A 70 -20.99 9.08 10.57
N ALA A 71 -20.98 9.23 9.23
CA ALA A 71 -20.81 8.11 8.30
C ALA A 71 -19.43 7.47 8.39
N LYS A 72 -18.37 8.27 8.61
CA LYS A 72 -16.98 7.78 8.78
C LYS A 72 -16.82 6.99 10.08
N GLU A 73 -17.37 7.47 11.19
CA GLU A 73 -17.36 6.76 12.47
C GLU A 73 -18.12 5.43 12.39
N ALA A 74 -19.28 5.41 11.70
CA ALA A 74 -20.10 4.20 11.56
C ALA A 74 -19.43 3.04 10.80
N ILE A 75 -18.35 3.33 10.06
CA ILE A 75 -17.57 2.33 9.31
C ILE A 75 -16.15 2.19 9.85
N TYR A 76 -15.84 2.74 11.03
CA TYR A 76 -14.49 2.67 11.61
C TYR A 76 -13.41 3.20 10.66
N TYR A 77 -13.70 4.31 9.96
CA TYR A 77 -12.82 4.90 8.94
C TYR A 77 -11.44 5.30 9.49
N SER A 78 -11.39 5.71 10.76
CA SER A 78 -10.16 6.07 11.46
C SER A 78 -9.22 4.87 11.68
N GLU A 79 -9.76 3.65 11.74
CA GLU A 79 -8.97 2.42 11.80
C GLU A 79 -8.42 2.08 10.42
N TYR A 80 -9.30 1.99 9.41
CA TYR A 80 -8.94 1.70 8.02
C TYR A 80 -9.73 2.55 7.04
N LYS A 81 -9.04 3.42 6.28
CA LYS A 81 -9.70 4.29 5.28
C LYS A 81 -10.38 3.49 4.18
N TRP A 82 -9.85 2.32 3.83
CA TRP A 82 -10.42 1.41 2.82
C TRP A 82 -11.80 0.86 3.20
N HIS A 83 -12.23 1.00 4.46
CA HIS A 83 -13.60 0.68 4.87
C HIS A 83 -14.66 1.44 4.06
N MET A 84 -14.34 2.62 3.52
CA MET A 84 -15.28 3.32 2.64
C MET A 84 -15.70 2.50 1.41
N PHE A 85 -14.81 1.63 0.92
CA PHE A 85 -15.06 0.74 -0.19
C PHE A 85 -15.73 -0.56 0.25
N SER A 86 -15.24 -1.22 1.30
CA SER A 86 -15.80 -2.50 1.77
C SER A 86 -17.23 -2.34 2.30
N TYR A 87 -17.54 -1.22 2.96
CA TYR A 87 -18.89 -0.86 3.40
C TYR A 87 -19.74 -0.21 2.28
N LYS A 88 -19.22 -0.15 1.05
CA LYS A 88 -19.92 0.36 -0.15
C LYS A 88 -20.42 1.79 0.01
N LYS A 89 -19.70 2.62 0.75
CA LYS A 89 -19.96 4.07 0.86
C LYS A 89 -19.45 4.84 -0.36
N GLN A 90 -18.50 4.25 -1.08
CA GLN A 90 -18.00 4.77 -2.35
C GLN A 90 -18.06 3.66 -3.42
N GLU A 91 -18.66 3.98 -4.57
CA GLU A 91 -18.68 3.06 -5.71
C GLU A 91 -17.29 2.98 -6.33
N CYS A 92 -16.76 1.77 -6.49
CA CYS A 92 -15.40 1.52 -6.96
C CYS A 92 -15.32 0.16 -7.66
N LEU A 93 -14.22 -0.05 -8.38
CA LEU A 93 -13.85 -1.37 -8.89
C LEU A 93 -13.21 -2.20 -7.78
N THR A 94 -13.34 -3.52 -7.85
CA THR A 94 -12.82 -4.44 -6.83
C THR A 94 -12.11 -5.64 -7.48
N GLY A 95 -11.21 -6.28 -6.74
CA GLY A 95 -10.54 -7.51 -7.15
C GLY A 95 -9.71 -7.33 -8.43
N ASP A 96 -9.75 -8.33 -9.32
CA ASP A 96 -9.02 -8.30 -10.60
C ASP A 96 -9.41 -7.09 -11.47
N THR A 97 -10.66 -6.63 -11.41
CA THR A 97 -11.09 -5.45 -12.18
C THR A 97 -10.41 -4.18 -11.67
N ALA A 98 -10.16 -4.09 -10.36
CA ALA A 98 -9.38 -2.99 -9.78
C ALA A 98 -7.90 -3.06 -10.17
N ARG A 99 -7.34 -4.27 -10.20
CA ARG A 99 -5.95 -4.51 -10.63
C ARG A 99 -5.74 -4.12 -12.08
N ASP A 100 -6.62 -4.59 -12.97
CA ASP A 100 -6.58 -4.26 -14.40
C ASP A 100 -6.71 -2.75 -14.65
N ALA A 101 -7.59 -2.08 -13.90
CA ALA A 101 -7.76 -0.63 -14.00
C ALA A 101 -6.50 0.12 -13.51
N PHE A 102 -5.93 -0.30 -12.39
CA PHE A 102 -4.67 0.27 -11.89
C PHE A 102 -3.55 0.08 -12.91
N ASP A 103 -3.36 -1.12 -13.45
CA ASP A 103 -2.31 -1.44 -14.42
C ASP A 103 -2.44 -0.61 -15.70
N ALA A 104 -3.66 -0.32 -16.13
CA ALA A 104 -3.95 0.47 -17.31
C ALA A 104 -3.71 1.98 -17.15
N GLU A 105 -3.61 2.52 -15.93
CA GLU A 105 -3.34 3.94 -15.71
C GLU A 105 -1.96 4.36 -16.21
N LEU A 106 -1.87 5.59 -16.74
CA LEU A 106 -0.57 6.22 -16.98
C LEU A 106 -0.01 6.70 -15.64
N LYS A 107 1.12 6.13 -15.22
CA LYS A 107 1.71 6.34 -13.89
C LYS A 107 3.10 6.93 -14.04
N ASN A 108 3.24 8.26 -14.06
CA ASN A 108 4.58 8.87 -14.07
C ASN A 108 5.12 8.96 -12.64
N ASP A 109 4.44 9.73 -11.80
CA ASP A 109 4.78 9.94 -10.40
C ASP A 109 3.58 9.60 -9.53
N LEU A 110 3.81 8.94 -8.41
CA LEU A 110 2.77 8.48 -7.50
C LEU A 110 3.03 8.94 -6.07
N TYR A 111 1.96 9.03 -5.30
CA TYR A 111 2.01 8.99 -3.85
C TYR A 111 1.66 7.59 -3.37
N VAL A 112 2.35 7.16 -2.32
CA VAL A 112 2.10 5.90 -1.62
C VAL A 112 2.00 6.18 -0.12
N MET A 113 0.89 5.76 0.47
CA MET A 113 0.58 5.94 1.90
C MET A 113 0.25 4.57 2.51
N TYR A 114 0.74 4.31 3.71
CA TYR A 114 0.32 3.15 4.52
C TYR A 114 -0.58 3.62 5.65
N GLN A 115 -1.66 2.89 5.95
CA GLN A 115 -2.69 3.29 6.93
C GLN A 115 -2.14 3.80 8.27
N HIS A 116 -1.10 3.15 8.80
CA HIS A 116 -0.56 3.41 10.14
C HIS A 116 0.85 4.02 10.13
N THR A 117 1.26 4.60 9.00
CA THR A 117 2.55 5.30 8.87
C THR A 117 2.29 6.79 8.67
N PRO A 118 2.98 7.68 9.41
CA PRO A 118 2.77 9.12 9.28
C PRO A 118 3.41 9.72 8.03
N PHE A 119 4.23 8.95 7.31
CA PHE A 119 4.97 9.39 6.15
C PHE A 119 4.36 8.86 4.86
N ILE A 120 4.26 9.75 3.88
CA ILE A 120 3.93 9.44 2.50
C ILE A 120 5.22 9.28 1.72
N GLN A 121 5.24 8.29 0.84
CA GLN A 121 6.33 8.08 -0.09
C GLN A 121 5.97 8.67 -1.46
N GLY A 122 6.91 9.40 -2.05
CA GLY A 122 6.86 9.81 -3.45
C GLY A 122 7.58 8.79 -4.31
N TYR A 123 6.89 8.23 -5.30
CA TYR A 123 7.47 7.32 -6.29
C TYR A 123 7.63 8.11 -7.58
N GLU A 124 8.85 8.20 -8.10
CA GLU A 124 9.15 8.82 -9.40
C GLU A 124 9.54 7.74 -10.41
N ASN A 125 9.25 7.97 -11.69
CA ASN A 125 9.45 6.99 -12.78
C ASN A 125 8.64 5.69 -12.60
N ALA A 126 7.41 5.79 -12.08
CA ALA A 126 6.56 4.66 -11.73
C ALA A 126 5.82 3.99 -12.92
N ASN A 127 6.23 4.25 -14.16
CA ASN A 127 5.51 3.83 -15.38
C ASN A 127 5.37 2.32 -15.54
N ALA A 128 6.30 1.55 -14.96
CA ALA A 128 6.33 0.09 -15.05
C ALA A 128 5.70 -0.60 -13.82
N VAL A 129 5.20 0.17 -12.85
CA VAL A 129 4.55 -0.36 -11.65
C VAL A 129 3.20 -0.96 -12.01
N VAL A 130 2.91 -2.13 -11.47
CA VAL A 130 1.66 -2.89 -11.64
C VAL A 130 1.14 -3.37 -10.29
N ALA A 131 -0.13 -3.74 -10.21
CA ALA A 131 -0.81 -4.15 -8.99
C ALA A 131 -0.07 -5.29 -8.27
N ALA A 132 0.48 -6.23 -9.05
CA ALA A 132 1.22 -7.38 -8.53
C ALA A 132 2.51 -7.01 -7.78
N ASP A 133 3.06 -5.81 -7.99
CA ASP A 133 4.23 -5.36 -7.25
C ASP A 133 3.94 -5.16 -5.77
N PHE A 134 2.67 -4.99 -5.40
CA PHE A 134 2.22 -4.68 -4.04
C PHE A 134 1.55 -5.86 -3.34
N ASP A 135 1.59 -7.07 -3.91
CA ASP A 135 0.94 -8.26 -3.33
C ASP A 135 1.55 -8.70 -1.97
N SER A 136 2.77 -8.23 -1.65
CA SER A 136 3.40 -8.43 -0.35
C SER A 136 3.07 -7.33 0.68
N GLU A 137 2.47 -6.24 0.22
CA GLU A 137 2.19 -5.06 1.03
C GLU A 137 0.79 -5.13 1.63
N GLN A 138 0.54 -4.33 2.67
CA GLN A 138 -0.72 -4.38 3.41
C GLN A 138 -1.17 -2.96 3.78
N ASP A 139 -2.47 -2.71 3.63
CA ASP A 139 -3.13 -1.44 3.92
C ASP A 139 -2.44 -0.23 3.27
N ILE A 140 -2.13 -0.41 1.99
CA ILE A 140 -1.39 0.53 1.14
C ILE A 140 -2.34 1.23 0.19
N TYR A 141 -2.16 2.54 0.06
CA TYR A 141 -2.95 3.45 -0.77
C TYR A 141 -2.01 4.10 -1.78
N ILE A 142 -2.26 3.89 -3.07
CA ILE A 142 -1.45 4.39 -4.17
C ILE A 142 -2.31 5.31 -5.03
N PHE A 143 -1.86 6.52 -5.29
CA PHE A 143 -2.65 7.53 -6.01
C PHE A 143 -1.76 8.46 -6.82
N ASP A 144 -2.34 9.11 -7.83
CA ASP A 144 -1.65 10.08 -8.67
C ASP A 144 -1.45 11.43 -7.95
N ARG A 145 -0.51 12.23 -8.45
CA ARG A 145 -0.18 13.54 -7.88
C ARG A 145 -1.32 14.54 -7.99
N GLU A 146 -2.23 14.34 -8.95
CA GLU A 146 -3.40 15.17 -9.21
C GLU A 146 -4.65 14.69 -8.46
N PHE A 147 -4.57 13.61 -7.67
CA PHE A 147 -5.68 13.03 -6.91
C PHE A 147 -6.89 12.68 -7.80
N THR A 148 -6.65 12.19 -9.02
CA THR A 148 -7.73 11.76 -9.93
C THR A 148 -8.12 10.30 -9.75
N TRP A 149 -7.26 9.47 -9.17
CA TRP A 149 -7.56 8.08 -8.84
C TRP A 149 -6.79 7.57 -7.62
N THR A 150 -7.32 6.53 -6.99
CA THR A 150 -6.66 5.81 -5.90
C THR A 150 -6.85 4.31 -6.08
N TYR A 151 -5.77 3.56 -5.89
CA TYR A 151 -5.72 2.11 -5.78
C TYR A 151 -5.38 1.73 -4.36
N VAL A 152 -6.08 0.76 -3.80
CA VAL A 152 -5.92 0.36 -2.41
C VAL A 152 -5.80 -1.14 -2.29
N HIS A 153 -4.73 -1.62 -1.66
CA HIS A 153 -4.51 -3.03 -1.37
C HIS A 153 -4.55 -3.25 0.15
N THR A 154 -5.38 -4.19 0.59
CA THR A 154 -5.76 -4.39 1.99
C THR A 154 -5.06 -5.61 2.57
N HIS A 155 -4.90 -5.65 3.90
CA HIS A 155 -4.38 -6.85 4.57
C HIS A 155 -5.37 -8.03 4.62
N GLU A 156 -6.65 -7.79 4.34
CA GLU A 156 -7.69 -8.83 4.37
C GLU A 156 -7.90 -9.45 2.99
N ASP A 157 -7.64 -10.74 2.84
CA ASP A 157 -7.80 -11.49 1.57
C ASP A 157 -9.23 -11.43 0.97
N MET A 158 -10.23 -11.18 1.82
CA MET A 158 -11.64 -11.12 1.42
C MET A 158 -12.09 -9.70 1.02
N CYS A 159 -11.22 -8.70 1.18
CA CYS A 159 -11.48 -7.31 0.85
C CYS A 159 -10.50 -6.84 -0.22
N GLY A 160 -10.98 -5.97 -1.10
CA GLY A 160 -10.14 -5.35 -2.12
C GLY A 160 -9.49 -6.35 -3.11
N PRO A 161 -8.38 -5.92 -3.75
CA PRO A 161 -7.99 -4.53 -3.85
C PRO A 161 -9.10 -3.66 -4.46
N TYR A 162 -9.04 -2.36 -4.22
CA TYR A 162 -10.03 -1.38 -4.68
C TYR A 162 -9.39 -0.41 -5.65
N PHE A 163 -10.15 0.04 -6.65
CA PHE A 163 -9.73 1.13 -7.52
C PHE A 163 -10.88 2.12 -7.70
N TYR A 164 -10.62 3.38 -7.44
CA TYR A 164 -11.60 4.46 -7.56
C TYR A 164 -11.03 5.62 -8.38
N LYS A 165 -11.86 6.15 -9.27
CA LYS A 165 -11.59 7.33 -10.07
C LYS A 165 -12.57 8.43 -9.72
N VAL A 166 -12.05 9.62 -9.46
CA VAL A 166 -12.88 10.81 -9.31
C VAL A 166 -13.55 11.08 -10.65
N SER A 167 -14.88 11.08 -10.66
CA SER A 167 -15.63 11.49 -11.84
C SER A 167 -15.33 12.96 -12.10
N LYS A 168 -14.84 13.30 -13.30
CA LYS A 168 -14.75 14.71 -13.69
C LYS A 168 -16.17 15.31 -13.66
N PRO A 169 -16.37 16.49 -13.04
CA PRO A 169 -17.65 17.18 -13.09
C PRO A 169 -18.06 17.53 -14.54
#